data_AF-A0A350BBZ7-F1
#
_entry.id   AF-A0A350BBZ7-F1
#
_cell.length_a   1.000
_cell.length_b   1.000
_cell.length_c   1.000
_cell.angle_alpha   90.00
_cell.angle_beta   90.00
_cell.angle_gamma   90.00
#
_symmetry.space_group_name_H-M   'P 1'
#
loop_
_entity.id
_entity.type
_entity.pdbx_description
1 polymer ?
#
loop_
_entity_poly.entity_id
_entity_poly.type
_entity_poly.pdbx_seq_one_letter_code
_entity_poly.pdbx_strand_id
1 'polypeptide(L)'
;MKNSQRIPMRKLSMEMKQITKKYLTSQIRQKLSQADRPGSSPEEEQRKISYQSYIDAFDLALSALEPTHRMIIHNDYIHLTFAFWWEQKYSRSTYYRHKYEALIQFLSLFANL
;
A
#
# COMPACT_ATOMS: atom_id res chain seq x y z
N MET A 1 -2.10 -25.53 -22.27
CA MET A 1 -1.43 -24.50 -21.43
C MET A 1 -2.45 -23.40 -21.16
N LYS A 2 -2.90 -23.21 -19.92
CA LYS A 2 -3.88 -22.16 -19.61
C LYS A 2 -3.20 -20.80 -19.82
N ASN A 3 -3.71 -20.01 -20.76
CA ASN A 3 -3.38 -18.60 -20.93
C ASN A 3 -3.77 -17.87 -19.63
N SER A 4 -2.85 -17.77 -18.68
CA SER A 4 -3.01 -16.91 -17.52
C SER A 4 -2.89 -15.48 -18.01
N GLN A 5 -4.01 -14.86 -18.37
CA GLN A 5 -4.04 -13.47 -18.83
C GLN A 5 -3.38 -12.59 -17.77
N ARG A 6 -2.32 -11.87 -18.16
CA ARG A 6 -1.66 -10.90 -17.27
C ARG A 6 -2.69 -9.87 -16.80
N ILE A 7 -2.75 -9.65 -15.49
CA ILE A 7 -3.64 -8.63 -14.91
C ILE A 7 -3.23 -7.27 -15.50
N PRO A 8 -4.14 -6.46 -16.05
CA PRO A 8 -3.80 -5.16 -16.60
C PRO A 8 -3.23 -4.21 -15.53
N MET A 9 -2.15 -3.49 -15.87
CA MET A 9 -1.52 -2.50 -14.97
C MET A 9 -2.52 -1.52 -14.35
N ARG A 10 -3.51 -1.08 -15.14
CA ARG A 10 -4.57 -0.18 -14.67
C ARG A 10 -5.36 -0.78 -13.52
N LYS A 11 -5.69 -2.07 -13.57
CA LYS A 11 -6.43 -2.76 -12.50
C LYS A 11 -5.59 -2.82 -11.22
N LEU A 12 -4.34 -3.25 -11.33
CA LEU A 12 -3.39 -3.29 -10.21
C LEU A 12 -3.22 -1.90 -9.56
N SER A 13 -3.08 -0.87 -10.39
CA SER A 13 -2.92 0.51 -9.90
C SER A 13 -4.18 1.04 -9.20
N MET A 14 -5.38 0.65 -9.65
CA MET A 14 -6.63 1.05 -8.99
C MET A 14 -6.76 0.36 -7.63
N GLU A 15 -6.47 -0.94 -7.58
CA GLU A 15 -6.53 -1.72 -6.34
C GLU A 15 -5.52 -1.19 -5.31
N MET A 16 -4.28 -0.95 -5.73
CA MET A 16 -3.26 -0.36 -4.87
C MET A 16 -3.69 1.02 -4.33
N LYS A 17 -4.28 1.88 -5.17
CA LYS A 17 -4.79 3.19 -4.73
C LYS A 17 -5.86 3.05 -3.65
N GLN A 18 -6.76 2.06 -3.76
CA GLN A 18 -7.80 1.82 -2.76
C GLN A 18 -7.20 1.37 -1.43
N ILE A 19 -6.27 0.40 -1.48
CA ILE A 19 -5.57 -0.11 -0.29
C ILE A 19 -4.78 1.01 0.38
N THR A 20 -3.98 1.77 -0.37
CA THR A 20 -3.18 2.87 0.20
C THR A 20 -4.07 3.97 0.76
N LYS A 21 -5.19 4.30 0.11
CA LYS A 21 -6.16 5.26 0.67
C LYS A 21 -6.69 4.79 2.02
N LYS A 22 -7.05 3.51 2.15
CA LYS A 22 -7.51 2.94 3.41
C LYS A 22 -6.40 2.96 4.47
N TYR A 23 -5.17 2.61 4.09
CA TYR A 23 -3.99 2.66 4.97
C TYR A 23 -3.78 4.07 5.55
N LEU A 24 -3.68 5.09 4.69
CA LEU A 24 -3.47 6.47 5.12
C LEU A 24 -4.63 6.97 5.99
N THR A 25 -5.87 6.59 5.65
CA THR A 25 -7.06 6.95 6.45
C THR A 25 -7.02 6.27 7.82
N SER A 26 -6.65 4.98 7.90
CA SER A 26 -6.48 4.26 9.16
C SER A 26 -5.42 4.92 10.03
N GLN A 27 -4.27 5.32 9.46
CA GLN A 27 -3.22 6.03 10.20
C GLN A 27 -3.71 7.36 10.78
N ILE A 28 -4.44 8.15 9.99
CA ILE A 28 -5.02 9.42 10.47
C ILE A 28 -6.01 9.16 11.61
N ARG A 29 -6.93 8.19 11.44
CA ARG A 29 -7.94 7.85 12.45
C ARG A 29 -7.33 7.35 13.75
N GLN A 30 -6.28 6.55 13.66
CA GLN A 30 -5.54 6.08 14.82
C GLN A 30 -4.92 7.26 15.59
N LYS A 31 -4.23 8.17 14.90
CA LYS A 31 -3.62 9.35 15.52
C LYS A 31 -4.65 10.26 16.19
N LEU A 32 -5.79 10.50 15.52
CA LEU A 32 -6.90 11.26 16.11
C LEU A 32 -7.46 10.58 17.36
N SER A 33 -7.62 9.25 17.31
CA SER A 33 -8.15 8.49 18.44
C SER A 33 -7.20 8.42 19.64
N GLN A 34 -5.89 8.59 19.46
CA GLN A 34 -4.92 8.68 20.56
C GLN A 34 -4.90 10.07 21.20
N ALA A 35 -5.35 11.10 20.49
CA ALA A 35 -5.41 12.47 20.99
C ALA A 35 -6.62 12.71 21.91
N ASP A 36 -7.69 11.93 21.77
CA ASP A 36 -8.87 11.98 22.66
C ASP A 36 -8.64 11.17 23.95
N ARG A 37 -8.90 11.80 25.10
CA ARG A 37 -8.68 11.28 26.47
C ARG A 37 -9.59 10.08 26.83
N PRO A 38 -9.24 9.26 27.85
CA PRO A 38 -9.84 7.96 28.10
C PRO A 38 -11.32 8.03 28.50
N GLY A 39 -12.11 7.24 27.78
CA GLY A 39 -13.55 7.05 27.93
C GLY A 39 -14.16 6.30 26.73
N SER A 40 -13.34 5.52 26.02
CA SER A 40 -13.72 4.92 24.74
C SER A 40 -14.78 3.85 24.95
N SER A 41 -15.86 3.93 24.18
CA SER A 41 -16.84 2.84 24.13
C SER A 41 -16.18 1.55 23.60
N PRO A 42 -16.73 0.36 23.92
CA PRO A 42 -16.25 -0.90 23.37
C PRO A 42 -16.17 -0.90 21.83
N GLU A 43 -17.08 -0.18 21.16
CA GLU A 43 -17.09 -0.03 19.70
C GLU A 43 -15.91 0.79 19.18
N GLU A 44 -15.52 1.85 19.89
CA GLU A 44 -14.36 2.67 19.53
C GLU A 44 -13.07 1.89 19.70
N GLU A 45 -12.95 1.09 20.77
CA GLU A 45 -11.80 0.23 20.99
C GLU A 45 -11.67 -0.83 19.89
N GLN A 46 -12.78 -1.47 19.52
CA GLN A 46 -12.79 -2.43 18.42
C GLN A 46 -12.40 -1.80 17.07
N ARG A 47 -12.81 -0.54 16.82
CA ARG A 47 -12.39 0.21 15.62
C ARG A 47 -10.89 0.52 15.65
N LYS A 48 -10.33 0.91 16.80
CA LYS A 48 -8.87 1.15 16.94
C LYS A 48 -8.08 -0.11 16.61
N ILE A 49 -8.48 -1.26 17.17
CA ILE A 49 -7.86 -2.56 16.87
C ILE A 49 -7.93 -2.83 15.36
N SER A 50 -9.09 -2.63 14.74
CA SER A 50 -9.26 -2.85 13.29
C SER A 50 -8.34 -1.95 12.44
N TYR A 51 -8.19 -0.67 12.81
CA TYR A 51 -7.27 0.22 12.11
C TYR A 51 -5.81 -0.21 12.30
N GLN A 52 -5.40 -0.55 13.51
CA GLN A 52 -4.05 -1.02 13.81
C GLN A 52 -3.73 -2.28 13.03
N SER A 53 -4.60 -3.31 13.07
CA SER A 53 -4.39 -4.54 12.30
C SER A 53 -4.25 -4.29 10.80
N TYR A 54 -5.01 -3.34 10.25
CA TYR A 54 -4.89 -2.98 8.83
C TYR A 54 -3.56 -2.27 8.51
N ILE A 55 -3.10 -1.40 9.41
CA ILE A 55 -1.80 -0.70 9.29
C ILE A 55 -0.67 -1.74 9.36
N ASP A 56 -0.72 -2.65 10.33
CA ASP A 56 0.31 -3.67 10.54
C ASP A 56 0.41 -4.62 9.34
N ALA A 57 -0.73 -5.08 8.80
CA ALA A 57 -0.74 -5.92 7.60
C ALA A 57 -0.13 -5.19 6.39
N PHE A 58 -0.43 -3.90 6.23
CA PHE A 58 0.11 -3.10 5.14
C PHE A 58 1.62 -2.90 5.29
N ASP A 59 2.07 -2.54 6.49
CA ASP A 59 3.48 -2.31 6.79
C ASP A 59 4.29 -3.61 6.68
N LEU A 60 3.73 -4.74 7.12
CA LEU A 60 4.33 -6.06 6.95
C LEU A 60 4.49 -6.41 5.47
N ALA A 61 3.43 -6.29 4.66
CA ALA A 61 3.51 -6.52 3.22
C ALA A 61 4.53 -5.60 2.54
N LEU A 62 4.59 -4.33 2.93
CA LEU A 62 5.56 -3.36 2.39
C LEU A 62 7.00 -3.71 2.78
N SER A 63 7.21 -4.16 4.03
CA SER A 63 8.52 -4.55 4.56
C SER A 63 9.05 -5.87 3.97
N ALA A 64 8.16 -6.73 3.47
CA ALA A 64 8.51 -7.97 2.78
C ALA A 64 8.89 -7.76 1.30
N LEU A 65 8.66 -6.55 0.74
CA LEU A 65 9.11 -6.24 -0.61
C LEU A 65 10.62 -6.00 -0.67
N GLU A 66 11.20 -6.43 -1.79
CA GLU A 66 12.53 -6.03 -2.24
C GLU A 66 12.68 -4.50 -2.27
N PRO A 67 13.88 -3.95 -1.99
CA PRO A 67 14.07 -2.50 -1.85
C PRO A 67 13.58 -1.68 -3.04
N THR A 68 13.81 -2.16 -4.27
CA THR A 68 13.35 -1.50 -5.50
C THR A 68 11.83 -1.41 -5.57
N HIS A 69 11.12 -2.50 -5.24
CA HIS A 69 9.67 -2.56 -5.28
C HIS A 69 9.05 -1.71 -4.17
N ARG A 70 9.62 -1.78 -2.96
CA ARG A 70 9.22 -0.95 -1.83
C ARG A 70 9.32 0.54 -2.16
N MET A 71 10.43 0.97 -2.76
CA MET A 71 10.63 2.35 -3.18
C MET A 71 9.58 2.80 -4.22
N ILE A 72 9.23 1.93 -5.18
CA ILE A 72 8.18 2.24 -6.16
C ILE A 72 6.83 2.42 -5.47
N ILE A 73 6.43 1.48 -4.60
CA ILE A 73 5.16 1.58 -3.87
C ILE A 73 5.12 2.86 -3.02
N HIS A 74 6.22 3.15 -2.32
CA HIS A 74 6.34 4.35 -1.50
C HIS A 74 6.14 5.62 -2.32
N ASN A 75 6.89 5.81 -3.40
CA ASN A 75 6.86 7.07 -4.15
C ASN A 75 5.62 7.22 -5.03
N ASP A 76 5.07 6.12 -5.56
CA ASP A 76 3.94 6.17 -6.49
C ASP A 76 2.57 6.17 -5.80
N TYR A 77 2.48 5.75 -4.54
CA TYR A 77 1.20 5.56 -3.85
C TYR A 77 1.14 6.19 -2.45
N ILE A 78 2.26 6.26 -1.72
CA ILE A 78 2.28 6.76 -0.32
C ILE A 78 2.72 8.23 -0.28
N HIS A 79 3.87 8.55 -0.89
CA HIS A 79 4.50 9.86 -0.84
C HIS A 79 4.55 10.49 -2.25
N LEU A 80 3.40 11.04 -2.65
CA LEU A 80 3.14 11.53 -4.01
C LEU A 80 3.78 12.91 -4.30
N THR A 81 5.06 13.10 -4.03
CA THR A 81 5.71 14.41 -4.17
C THR A 81 6.06 14.78 -5.61
N PHE A 82 6.55 13.84 -6.42
CA PHE A 82 6.95 14.11 -7.80
C PHE A 82 6.65 12.94 -8.73
N ALA A 83 5.81 13.14 -9.74
CA ALA A 83 5.31 12.06 -10.60
C ALA A 83 6.37 11.38 -11.49
N PHE A 84 7.50 12.04 -11.75
CA PHE A 84 8.54 11.57 -12.65
C PHE A 84 9.87 11.25 -11.94
N TRP A 85 9.82 10.97 -10.63
CA TRP A 85 11.00 10.67 -9.80
C TRP A 85 11.87 9.53 -10.36
N TRP A 86 11.26 8.62 -11.12
CA TRP A 86 11.90 7.45 -11.69
C TRP A 86 12.77 7.78 -12.92
N GLU A 87 12.57 8.92 -13.58
CA GLU A 87 13.28 9.25 -14.84
C GLU A 87 14.80 9.35 -14.66
N GLN A 88 15.26 9.75 -13.48
CA GLN A 88 16.68 9.84 -13.16
C GLN A 88 17.31 8.47 -12.83
N LYS A 89 16.50 7.43 -12.63
CA LYS A 89 16.94 6.12 -12.12
C LYS A 89 16.69 4.97 -13.09
N TYR A 90 15.66 5.08 -13.92
CA TYR A 90 15.22 4.00 -14.81
C TYR A 90 14.85 4.55 -16.19
N SER A 91 15.11 3.76 -17.23
CA SER A 91 14.38 3.95 -18.47
C SER A 91 12.89 3.67 -18.27
N ARG A 92 12.04 4.30 -19.09
CA ARG A 92 10.58 4.17 -18.99
C ARG A 92 10.11 2.71 -18.97
N SER A 93 10.62 1.87 -19.86
CA SER A 93 10.26 0.45 -19.93
C SER A 93 10.66 -0.31 -18.67
N THR A 94 11.86 -0.05 -18.13
CA THR A 94 12.37 -0.66 -16.90
C THR A 94 11.52 -0.27 -15.70
N TYR A 95 11.16 1.01 -15.59
CA TYR A 95 10.27 1.51 -14.53
C TYR A 95 8.91 0.81 -14.58
N TYR A 96 8.24 0.77 -15.74
CA TYR A 96 6.92 0.14 -15.83
C TYR A 96 6.97 -1.37 -15.56
N ARG A 97 8.08 -2.05 -15.88
CA ARG A 97 8.29 -3.45 -15.50
C ARG A 97 8.40 -3.60 -13.98
N HIS A 98 9.28 -2.84 -13.33
CA HIS A 98 9.42 -2.92 -11.87
C HIS A 98 8.14 -2.49 -11.14
N LYS A 99 7.41 -1.50 -11.65
CA LYS A 99 6.11 -1.11 -11.11
C LYS A 99 5.11 -2.25 -11.19
N TYR A 100 5.09 -2.97 -12.31
CA TYR A 100 4.19 -4.11 -12.47
C TYR A 100 4.48 -5.20 -11.43
N GLU A 101 5.77 -5.56 -11.32
CA GLU A 101 6.25 -6.58 -10.39
C GLU A 101 6.00 -6.17 -8.94
N ALA A 102 6.29 -4.93 -8.58
CA ALA A 102 6.02 -4.37 -7.25
C ALA A 102 4.55 -4.47 -6.87
N LEU A 103 3.64 -4.10 -7.78
CA LEU A 103 2.20 -4.17 -7.53
C LEU A 103 1.70 -5.61 -7.36
N ILE A 104 2.13 -6.53 -8.24
CA ILE A 104 1.75 -7.94 -8.13
C ILE A 104 2.24 -8.53 -6.81
N GLN A 105 3.52 -8.31 -6.47
CA GLN A 105 4.10 -8.85 -5.24
C GLN A 105 3.42 -8.25 -4.01
N PHE A 106 3.22 -6.95 -3.97
CA PHE A 106 2.56 -6.29 -2.84
C PHE A 106 1.14 -6.82 -2.64
N LEU A 107 0.32 -6.83 -3.69
CA LEU A 107 -1.07 -7.28 -3.62
C LEU A 107 -1.15 -8.76 -3.22
N SER A 108 -0.23 -9.59 -3.71
CA SER A 108 -0.13 -10.99 -3.30
C SER A 108 0.23 -11.13 -1.82
N LEU A 109 1.21 -10.39 -1.32
CA LEU A 109 1.58 -10.43 0.10
C LEU A 109 0.43 -9.95 0.97
N PHE A 110 -0.17 -8.82 0.62
CA PHE A 110 -1.24 -8.19 1.39
C PHE A 110 -2.53 -9.02 1.43
N ALA A 111 -2.86 -9.75 0.36
CA ALA A 111 -4.05 -10.61 0.33
C ALA A 111 -3.91 -11.90 1.18
N ASN A 112 -2.70 -12.25 1.61
CA ASN A 112 -2.43 -13.44 2.43
C ASN A 112 -2.14 -13.11 3.91
N LEU A 113 -2.37 -11.86 4.32
CA LEU A 113 -2.27 -11.37 5.69
C LEU A 113 -3.67 -11.08 6.25
#